data_AF-A0A2V8N3A8-F1
#
_entry.id   AF-A0A2V8N3A8-F1
#
_cell.length_a   1.000
_cell.length_b   1.000
_cell.length_c   1.000
_cell.angle_alpha   90.00
_cell.angle_beta   90.00
_cell.angle_gamma   90.00
#
_symmetry.space_group_name_H-M   'P 1'
#
loop_
_entity.id
_entity.type
_entity.pdbx_description
1 polymer ?
#
loop_
_entity_poly.entity_id
_entity_poly.type
_entity_poly.pdbx_seq_one_letter_code
_entity_poly.pdbx_strand_id
1 'polypeptide(L)'
;MFTTGFTYRRFKLEGSIFNGREPDENRYNFDAHKWNSRSARLSFMPSQNWAMQVSYGFLRSPEAQDPNADIRRATASVQYNRPLHRGNWASSFIWGRNHVSSPGEIHNLNGYTAESTVNFLEKNYFYTRLELVDKDELLRLADRARLGITQTHPSFRIGAYTFGGVRDVWNTNKVTVGIGSDLTFYSKPSLLDRIYGNNPVGWKLFLRIRPGKMDMSKQGMHGNMSAPAQMPTKP
;
A
#
# COMPACT_ATOMS: atom_id res chain seq x y z
N MET A 1 21.92 -0.52 3.34
CA MET A 1 20.79 -0.52 4.31
C MET A 1 20.98 -1.70 5.25
N PHE A 2 20.75 -1.51 6.54
CA PHE A 2 20.76 -2.58 7.54
C PHE A 2 19.39 -2.65 8.22
N THR A 3 18.87 -3.86 8.40
CA THR A 3 17.58 -4.09 9.08
C THR A 3 17.73 -5.23 10.07
N THR A 4 17.21 -5.05 11.28
CA THR A 4 17.10 -6.07 12.30
C THR A 4 15.67 -6.16 12.80
N GLY A 5 15.26 -7.30 13.33
CA GLY A 5 13.92 -7.48 13.85
C GLY A 5 13.82 -8.60 14.87
N PHE A 6 12.84 -8.46 15.74
CA PHE A 6 12.51 -9.42 16.78
C PHE A 6 11.02 -9.76 16.68
N THR A 7 10.70 -11.05 16.69
CA THR A 7 9.32 -11.53 16.67
C THR A 7 9.06 -12.34 17.93
N TYR A 8 7.97 -12.02 18.63
CA TYR A 8 7.53 -12.77 19.79
C TYR A 8 6.00 -12.88 19.81
N ARG A 9 5.51 -14.12 19.72
CA ARG A 9 4.08 -14.45 19.67
C ARG A 9 3.36 -13.66 18.57
N ARG A 10 2.54 -12.68 18.96
CA ARG A 10 1.69 -11.87 18.09
C ARG A 10 2.35 -10.53 17.70
N PHE A 11 3.55 -10.27 18.19
CA PHE A 11 4.27 -9.01 17.97
C PHE A 11 5.51 -9.23 17.11
N LYS A 12 5.76 -8.28 16.22
CA LYS A 12 6.99 -8.19 15.44
C LYS A 12 7.49 -6.76 15.45
N LEU A 13 8.71 -6.54 15.92
CA LEU A 13 9.38 -5.25 15.91
C LEU A 13 10.54 -5.31 14.92
N GLU A 14 10.61 -4.34 14.02
CA GLU A 14 11.68 -4.20 13.03
C GLU A 14 12.27 -2.80 13.10
N GLY A 15 13.59 -2.70 12.97
CA GLY A 15 14.33 -1.45 12.92
C GLY A 15 15.29 -1.46 11.74
N SER A 16 15.36 -0.35 11.00
CA SER A 16 16.23 -0.20 9.84
C SER A 16 16.98 1.12 9.86
N ILE A 17 18.21 1.10 9.33
CA ILE A 17 19.02 2.28 9.04
C ILE A 17 19.40 2.28 7.55
N PHE A 18 19.22 3.40 6.89
CA PHE A 18 19.40 3.51 5.44
C PHE A 18 19.82 4.93 5.02
N ASN A 19 20.16 5.05 3.73
CA ASN A 19 20.34 6.32 3.07
C ASN A 19 19.01 6.72 2.43
N GLY A 20 18.43 7.85 2.84
CA GLY A 20 17.11 8.31 2.41
C GLY A 20 17.12 9.32 1.26
N ARG A 21 18.29 9.65 0.70
CA ARG A 21 18.45 10.63 -0.39
C ARG A 21 18.11 9.99 -1.73
N GLU A 22 17.36 10.70 -2.57
CA GLU A 22 17.15 10.30 -3.96
C GLU A 22 18.49 10.22 -4.73
N PRO A 23 18.68 9.22 -5.61
CA PRO A 23 19.84 9.17 -6.50
C PRO A 23 19.93 10.43 -7.36
N ASP A 24 21.15 10.88 -7.67
CA ASP A 24 21.36 12.01 -8.57
C ASP A 24 20.85 11.72 -10.01
N GLU A 25 20.86 12.73 -10.88
CA GLU A 25 20.45 12.58 -12.28
C GLU A 25 21.33 11.57 -13.05
N ASN A 26 22.48 11.19 -12.50
CA ASN A 26 23.48 10.36 -13.15
C ASN A 26 23.41 8.91 -12.63
N ARG A 27 22.31 8.25 -12.95
CA ARG A 27 21.86 6.89 -12.52
C ARG A 27 22.86 5.71 -12.59
N TYR A 28 24.06 5.90 -13.13
CA TYR A 28 25.07 4.85 -13.31
C TYR A 28 26.27 4.97 -12.34
N ASN A 29 26.33 6.00 -11.49
CA ASN A 29 27.34 6.10 -10.43
C ASN A 29 26.87 5.39 -9.13
N PHE A 30 27.83 4.88 -8.34
CA PHE A 30 27.53 4.33 -7.01
C PHE A 30 27.71 5.43 -5.97
N ASP A 31 26.60 6.03 -5.56
CA ASP A 31 26.57 7.13 -4.60
C ASP A 31 26.51 6.63 -3.14
N ALA A 32 27.68 6.37 -2.56
CA ALA A 32 27.83 5.93 -1.16
C ALA A 32 27.66 7.10 -0.17
N HIS A 33 26.42 7.56 0.03
CA HIS A 33 26.11 8.60 1.02
C HIS A 33 25.98 8.04 2.46
N LYS A 34 26.14 8.93 3.45
CA LYS A 34 26.06 8.61 4.89
C LYS A 34 24.69 8.05 5.27
N TRP A 35 24.64 7.04 6.15
CA TRP A 35 23.41 6.49 6.71
C TRP A 35 22.77 7.48 7.69
N ASN A 36 21.95 8.39 7.16
CA ASN A 36 21.35 9.48 7.92
C ASN A 36 19.87 9.25 8.28
N SER A 37 19.27 8.16 7.77
CA SER A 37 17.84 7.88 7.89
C SER A 37 17.59 6.59 8.68
N ARG A 38 16.53 6.59 9.49
CA ARG A 38 16.18 5.48 10.38
C ARG A 38 14.69 5.23 10.40
N SER A 39 14.28 3.99 10.56
CA SER A 39 12.87 3.62 10.71
C SER A 39 12.68 2.52 11.73
N ALA A 40 11.56 2.56 12.44
CA ALA A 40 11.07 1.49 13.29
C ALA A 40 9.65 1.11 12.87
N ARG A 41 9.32 -0.17 12.95
CA ARG A 41 7.99 -0.71 12.64
C ARG A 41 7.61 -1.75 13.68
N LEU A 42 6.44 -1.58 14.27
CA LEU A 42 5.80 -2.55 15.13
C LEU A 42 4.59 -3.12 14.41
N SER A 43 4.50 -4.44 14.34
CA SER A 43 3.35 -5.18 13.83
C SER A 43 2.72 -6.01 14.94
N PHE A 44 1.40 -6.07 14.95
CA PHE A 44 0.61 -6.81 15.93
C PHE A 44 -0.52 -7.59 15.24
N MET A 45 -0.59 -8.89 15.50
CA MET A 45 -1.58 -9.80 14.91
C MET A 45 -2.44 -10.42 16.01
N PRO A 46 -3.50 -9.74 16.49
CA PRO A 46 -4.28 -10.20 17.64
C PRO A 46 -5.00 -11.52 17.41
N SER A 47 -5.33 -11.85 16.15
CA SER A 47 -5.98 -13.09 15.75
C SER A 47 -5.63 -13.43 14.30
N GLN A 48 -6.11 -14.57 13.80
CA GLN A 48 -5.82 -15.05 12.44
C GLN A 48 -6.33 -14.11 11.33
N ASN A 49 -7.34 -13.29 11.62
CA ASN A 49 -7.99 -12.44 10.62
C ASN A 49 -7.58 -10.96 10.71
N TRP A 50 -6.79 -10.57 11.71
CA TRP A 50 -6.46 -9.17 11.98
C TRP A 50 -4.96 -8.95 12.01
N ALA A 51 -4.48 -7.95 11.28
CA ALA A 51 -3.12 -7.47 11.34
C ALA A 51 -3.10 -5.95 11.51
N MET A 52 -2.26 -5.45 12.40
CA MET A 52 -2.09 -4.04 12.70
C MET A 52 -0.61 -3.69 12.59
N GLN A 53 -0.31 -2.47 12.14
CA GLN A 53 1.05 -1.98 12.03
C GLN A 53 1.12 -0.51 12.39
N VAL A 54 2.17 -0.11 13.09
CA VAL A 54 2.61 1.28 13.23
C VAL A 54 4.07 1.36 12.81
N SER A 55 4.43 2.40 12.07
CA SER A 55 5.83 2.69 11.76
C SER A 55 6.14 4.17 11.90
N TYR A 56 7.40 4.44 12.18
CA TYR A 56 7.95 5.77 12.25
C TYR A 56 9.31 5.79 11.55
N GLY A 57 9.49 6.72 10.63
CA GLY A 57 10.71 6.93 9.86
C GLY A 57 11.18 8.37 9.96
N PHE A 58 12.47 8.57 10.04
CA PHE A 58 13.12 9.86 9.89
C PHE A 58 13.99 9.82 8.64
N LEU A 59 13.71 10.71 7.70
CA LEU A 59 14.43 10.90 6.46
C LEU A 59 15.06 12.29 6.50
N ARG A 60 16.37 12.35 6.28
CA ARG A 60 17.14 13.60 6.28
C ARG A 60 17.50 13.99 4.86
N SER A 61 17.09 15.19 4.44
CA SER A 61 17.32 15.73 3.09
C SER A 61 16.96 14.72 1.97
N PRO A 62 15.71 14.19 1.93
CA PRO A 62 15.35 13.13 1.00
C PRO A 62 15.30 13.60 -0.45
N GLU A 63 14.86 14.84 -0.68
CA GLU A 63 14.64 15.39 -2.02
C GLU A 63 15.82 16.25 -2.45
N ALA A 64 16.25 16.11 -3.71
CA ALA A 64 17.30 16.96 -4.26
C ALA A 64 16.85 18.43 -4.44
N GLN A 65 15.54 18.64 -4.61
CA GLN A 65 14.93 19.95 -4.80
C GLN A 65 14.74 20.73 -3.48
N ASP A 66 14.63 20.04 -2.35
CA ASP A 66 14.70 20.65 -1.01
C ASP A 66 15.77 19.97 -0.14
N PRO A 67 17.06 20.30 -0.37
CA PRO A 67 18.17 19.64 0.31
C PRO A 67 18.24 19.95 1.81
N ASN A 68 17.44 20.90 2.31
CA ASN A 68 17.43 21.31 3.71
C ASN A 68 16.18 20.82 4.47
N ALA A 69 15.25 20.13 3.80
CA ALA A 69 14.07 19.57 4.44
C ALA A 69 14.35 18.20 5.09
N ASP A 70 13.90 18.06 6.33
CA ASP A 70 13.80 16.79 7.03
C ASP A 70 12.35 16.32 7.06
N ILE A 71 12.13 15.02 6.85
CA ILE A 71 10.79 14.41 6.87
C ILE A 71 10.70 13.35 7.97
N ARG A 72 9.77 13.55 8.90
CA ARG A 72 9.34 12.53 9.85
C ARG A 72 8.05 11.91 9.33
N ARG A 73 8.12 10.63 8.97
CA ARG A 73 6.98 9.86 8.44
C ARG A 73 6.44 8.92 9.50
N ALA A 74 5.19 9.12 9.88
CA ALA A 74 4.44 8.17 10.70
C ALA A 74 3.43 7.43 9.82
N THR A 75 3.27 6.12 9.99
CA THR A 75 2.18 5.37 9.37
C THR A 75 1.51 4.46 10.39
N ALA A 76 0.21 4.25 10.23
CA ALA A 76 -0.53 3.23 10.95
C ALA A 76 -1.44 2.51 9.96
N SER A 77 -1.63 1.21 10.14
CA SER A 77 -2.59 0.45 9.35
C SER A 77 -3.25 -0.64 10.18
N VAL A 78 -4.49 -0.95 9.80
CA VAL A 78 -5.22 -2.12 10.24
C VAL A 78 -5.76 -2.85 9.02
N GLN A 79 -5.65 -4.17 9.04
CA GLN A 79 -6.07 -5.06 7.99
C GLN A 79 -6.94 -6.16 8.61
N TYR A 80 -8.04 -6.44 7.93
CA TYR A 80 -8.95 -7.52 8.23
C TYR A 80 -9.04 -8.43 7.01
N ASN A 81 -8.90 -9.73 7.22
CA ASN A 81 -9.06 -10.72 6.16
C ASN A 81 -9.76 -11.96 6.72
N ARG A 82 -10.96 -12.26 6.21
CA ARG A 82 -11.76 -13.38 6.66
C ARG A 82 -12.23 -14.24 5.47
N PRO A 83 -11.84 -15.52 5.44
CA PRO A 83 -12.42 -16.50 4.53
C PRO A 83 -13.92 -16.64 4.77
N LEU A 84 -14.70 -16.68 3.69
CA LEU A 84 -16.12 -16.98 3.70
C LEU A 84 -16.32 -18.35 3.06
N HIS A 85 -17.45 -19.02 3.35
CA HIS A 85 -17.74 -20.35 2.79
C HIS A 85 -17.61 -20.40 1.25
N ARG A 86 -18.02 -19.32 0.56
CA ARG A 86 -17.95 -19.17 -0.90
C ARG A 86 -17.28 -17.86 -1.31
N GLY A 87 -16.17 -17.53 -0.65
CA GLY A 87 -15.36 -16.38 -1.02
C GLY A 87 -14.47 -15.86 0.11
N ASN A 88 -14.30 -14.55 0.16
CA ASN A 88 -13.40 -13.92 1.12
C ASN A 88 -13.78 -12.44 1.30
N TRP A 89 -13.61 -11.92 2.51
CA TRP A 89 -13.73 -10.49 2.78
C TRP A 89 -12.41 -9.95 3.29
N ALA A 90 -11.83 -9.00 2.56
CA ALA A 90 -10.63 -8.28 2.95
C ALA A 90 -10.93 -6.78 3.07
N SER A 91 -10.39 -6.15 4.10
CA SER A 91 -10.50 -4.70 4.31
C SER A 91 -9.23 -4.16 4.92
N SER A 92 -8.86 -2.93 4.58
CA SER A 92 -7.76 -2.25 5.21
C SER A 92 -8.07 -0.77 5.42
N PHE A 93 -7.52 -0.22 6.49
CA PHE A 93 -7.48 1.21 6.74
C PHE A 93 -6.03 1.59 7.04
N ILE A 94 -5.55 2.62 6.35
CA ILE A 94 -4.16 3.07 6.38
C ILE A 94 -4.18 4.57 6.59
N TRP A 95 -3.37 5.03 7.53
CA TRP A 95 -3.06 6.43 7.73
C TRP A 95 -1.56 6.64 7.60
N GLY A 96 -1.18 7.74 6.95
CA GLY A 96 0.19 8.21 6.89
C GLY A 96 0.24 9.70 7.19
N ARG A 97 1.30 10.14 7.85
CA ARG A 97 1.60 11.55 8.06
C ARG A 97 3.05 11.83 7.76
N ASN A 98 3.30 12.82 6.90
CA ASN A 98 4.60 13.44 6.75
C ASN A 98 4.60 14.74 7.56
N HIS A 99 5.56 14.87 8.45
CA HIS A 99 5.90 16.12 9.10
C HIS A 99 7.21 16.60 8.45
N VAL A 100 7.09 17.65 7.64
CA VAL A 100 8.19 18.24 6.89
C VAL A 100 8.70 19.44 7.66
N SER A 101 10.02 19.56 7.78
CA SER A 101 10.69 20.65 8.49
C SER A 101 11.82 21.18 7.63
N SER A 102 11.71 22.44 7.20
CA SER A 102 12.73 23.17 6.45
C SER A 102 13.08 24.48 7.19
N PRO A 103 14.16 25.20 6.82
CA PRO A 103 14.54 26.43 7.51
C PRO A 103 13.42 27.49 7.47
N GLY A 104 12.75 27.69 8.62
CA GLY A 104 11.69 28.68 8.78
C GLY A 104 10.28 28.19 8.42
N GLU A 105 10.09 26.93 8.02
CA GLU A 105 8.78 26.39 7.66
C GLU A 105 8.57 24.96 8.17
N ILE A 106 7.38 24.72 8.71
CA ILE A 106 6.94 23.40 9.18
C ILE A 106 5.53 23.18 8.67
N HIS A 107 5.32 22.08 7.94
CA HIS A 107 4.00 21.68 7.47
C HIS A 107 3.77 20.18 7.65
N ASN A 108 2.49 19.80 7.66
CA ASN A 108 2.06 18.43 7.87
C ASN A 108 1.16 18.01 6.72
N LEU A 109 1.41 16.83 6.17
CA LEU A 109 0.58 16.22 5.15
C LEU A 109 0.05 14.89 5.68
N ASN A 110 -1.27 14.72 5.69
CA ASN A 110 -1.89 13.46 6.04
C ASN A 110 -2.42 12.76 4.79
N GLY A 111 -2.31 11.44 4.78
CA GLY A 111 -2.97 10.55 3.85
C GLY A 111 -3.80 9.53 4.59
N TYR A 112 -5.02 9.29 4.10
CA TYR A 112 -5.92 8.27 4.60
C TYR A 112 -6.38 7.41 3.43
N THR A 113 -6.33 6.09 3.59
CA THR A 113 -6.83 5.14 2.61
C THR A 113 -7.66 4.09 3.33
N ALA A 114 -8.89 3.90 2.88
CA ALA A 114 -9.75 2.79 3.29
C ALA A 114 -10.09 1.97 2.04
N GLU A 115 -9.82 0.67 2.06
CA GLU A 115 -10.23 -0.24 0.99
C GLU A 115 -10.96 -1.45 1.56
N SER A 116 -11.94 -1.94 0.82
CA SER A 116 -12.67 -3.16 1.17
C SER A 116 -13.02 -3.91 -0.10
N THR A 117 -12.79 -5.22 -0.10
CA THR A 117 -13.14 -6.13 -1.19
C THR A 117 -13.84 -7.34 -0.63
N VAL A 118 -15.03 -7.63 -1.14
CA VAL A 118 -15.76 -8.86 -0.86
C VAL A 118 -15.85 -9.71 -2.12
N ASN A 119 -15.37 -10.94 -2.02
CA ASN A 119 -15.63 -11.99 -3.00
C ASN A 119 -16.78 -12.86 -2.49
N PHE A 120 -17.76 -13.11 -3.35
CA PHE A 120 -18.94 -13.90 -3.02
C PHE A 120 -19.37 -14.75 -4.22
N LEU A 121 -19.98 -15.91 -3.92
CA LEU A 121 -20.35 -16.93 -4.91
C LEU A 121 -19.15 -17.35 -5.78
N GLU A 122 -17.94 -17.29 -5.22
CA GLU A 122 -16.63 -17.60 -5.81
C GLU A 122 -16.20 -16.75 -7.02
N LYS A 123 -17.13 -16.11 -7.72
CA LYS A 123 -16.89 -15.44 -9.01
C LYS A 123 -17.14 -13.93 -9.00
N ASN A 124 -17.89 -13.40 -8.03
CA ASN A 124 -18.24 -11.99 -8.01
C ASN A 124 -17.42 -11.26 -6.95
N TYR A 125 -17.03 -10.03 -7.28
CA TYR A 125 -16.24 -9.15 -6.44
C TYR A 125 -16.92 -7.80 -6.40
N PHE A 126 -17.12 -7.26 -5.21
CA PHE A 126 -17.36 -5.84 -5.02
C PHE A 126 -16.21 -5.25 -4.25
N TYR A 127 -15.75 -4.08 -4.66
CA TYR A 127 -14.69 -3.38 -3.98
C TYR A 127 -14.95 -1.89 -3.92
N THR A 128 -14.38 -1.27 -2.89
CA THR A 128 -14.34 0.17 -2.71
C THR A 128 -12.95 0.59 -2.27
N ARG A 129 -12.54 1.79 -2.68
CA ARG A 129 -11.30 2.44 -2.24
C ARG A 129 -11.57 3.92 -2.05
N LEU A 130 -11.40 4.39 -0.83
CA LEU A 130 -11.59 5.77 -0.41
C LEU A 130 -10.21 6.32 -0.04
N GLU A 131 -9.78 7.38 -0.71
CA GLU A 131 -8.50 8.04 -0.48
C GLU A 131 -8.73 9.51 -0.16
N LEU A 132 -8.01 10.01 0.84
CA LEU A 132 -8.03 11.41 1.24
C LEU A 132 -6.61 11.84 1.57
N VAL A 133 -6.04 12.73 0.77
CA VAL A 133 -4.62 13.08 0.83
C VAL A 133 -4.43 14.59 0.80
N ASP A 134 -3.65 15.09 1.75
CA ASP A 134 -3.17 16.45 1.78
C ASP A 134 -2.00 16.59 0.77
N LYS A 135 -2.10 17.56 -0.13
CA LYS A 135 -1.14 17.86 -1.19
C LYS A 135 -0.75 19.33 -1.14
N ASP A 136 0.53 19.63 -1.03
CA ASP A 136 1.08 20.98 -0.90
C ASP A 136 1.79 21.50 -2.15
N GLU A 137 2.08 20.61 -3.10
CA GLU A 137 2.77 20.94 -4.35
C GLU A 137 1.88 20.88 -5.60
N LEU A 138 0.55 20.99 -5.43
CA LEU A 138 -0.36 20.95 -6.59
C LEU A 138 -0.15 22.14 -7.54
N LEU A 139 0.20 23.31 -6.99
CA LEU A 139 0.19 24.56 -7.73
C LEU A 139 1.60 25.05 -8.04
N ARG A 140 1.83 25.43 -9.31
CA ARG A 140 3.02 26.20 -9.70
C ARG A 140 2.98 27.59 -9.08
N LEU A 141 4.12 28.27 -8.96
CA LEU A 141 4.20 29.63 -8.43
C LEU A 141 3.25 30.61 -9.14
N ALA A 142 3.18 30.55 -10.47
CA ALA A 142 2.28 31.39 -11.27
C ALA A 142 0.79 31.11 -10.98
N ASP A 143 0.45 29.83 -10.75
CA ASP A 143 -0.91 29.40 -10.45
C ASP A 143 -1.35 29.82 -9.04
N ARG A 144 -0.43 29.80 -8.06
CA ARG A 144 -0.67 30.35 -6.71
C ARG A 144 -0.95 31.85 -6.73
N ALA A 145 -0.14 32.61 -7.47
CA ALA A 145 -0.31 34.07 -7.59
C ALA A 145 -1.69 34.42 -8.20
N ARG A 146 -2.13 33.67 -9.23
CA ARG A 146 -3.46 33.83 -9.84
C ARG A 146 -4.62 33.54 -8.88
N LEU A 147 -4.39 32.69 -7.88
CA LEU A 147 -5.37 32.34 -6.85
C LEU A 147 -5.24 33.16 -5.56
N GLY A 148 -4.32 34.13 -5.51
CA GLY A 148 -4.08 34.97 -4.33
C GLY A 148 -3.43 34.23 -3.15
N ILE A 149 -2.78 33.09 -3.40
CA ILE A 149 -2.12 32.30 -2.36
C ILE A 149 -0.67 32.79 -2.21
N THR A 150 -0.33 33.27 -1.01
CA THR A 150 1.01 33.75 -0.66
C THR A 150 1.86 32.70 0.06
N GLN A 151 1.27 31.57 0.44
CA GLN A 151 1.94 30.47 1.15
C GLN A 151 2.90 29.71 0.20
N THR A 152 4.07 29.35 0.72
CA THR A 152 5.07 28.57 -0.01
C THR A 152 4.63 27.10 -0.18
N HIS A 153 3.98 26.51 0.81
CA HIS A 153 3.44 25.14 0.74
C HIS A 153 1.95 25.09 1.14
N PRO A 154 1.03 25.58 0.27
CA PRO A 154 -0.40 25.55 0.57
C PRO A 154 -0.95 24.13 0.50
N SER A 155 -1.46 23.62 1.62
CA SER A 155 -2.00 22.25 1.68
C SER A 155 -3.45 22.18 1.19
N PHE A 156 -3.71 21.30 0.22
CA PHE A 156 -5.03 21.00 -0.31
C PHE A 156 -5.39 19.54 -0.07
N ARG A 157 -6.55 19.31 0.54
CA ARG A 157 -7.06 17.97 0.74
C ARG A 157 -7.83 17.48 -0.48
N ILE A 158 -7.30 16.44 -1.13
CA ILE A 158 -7.88 15.82 -2.31
C ILE A 158 -8.44 14.45 -1.94
N GLY A 159 -9.66 14.18 -2.37
CA GLY A 159 -10.35 12.91 -2.17
C GLY A 159 -10.54 12.16 -3.49
N ALA A 160 -10.44 10.84 -3.45
CA ALA A 160 -10.81 9.93 -4.54
C ALA A 160 -11.60 8.75 -3.97
N TYR A 161 -12.81 8.53 -4.48
CA TYR A 161 -13.76 7.54 -3.99
C TYR A 161 -14.13 6.60 -5.12
N THR A 162 -13.54 5.40 -5.13
CA THR A 162 -13.70 4.41 -6.18
C THR A 162 -14.62 3.29 -5.72
N PHE A 163 -15.60 2.94 -6.53
CA PHE A 163 -16.51 1.83 -6.32
C PHE A 163 -16.50 0.96 -7.57
N GLY A 164 -16.30 -0.34 -7.41
CA GLY A 164 -16.16 -1.23 -8.54
C GLY A 164 -16.66 -2.64 -8.29
N GLY A 165 -16.88 -3.33 -9.40
CA GLY A 165 -17.29 -4.72 -9.43
C GLY A 165 -16.49 -5.49 -10.45
N VAL A 166 -16.20 -6.76 -10.15
CA VAL A 166 -15.64 -7.69 -11.12
C VAL A 166 -16.41 -8.99 -11.07
N ARG A 167 -16.69 -9.56 -12.23
CA ARG A 167 -17.22 -10.90 -12.36
C ARG A 167 -16.25 -11.76 -13.15
N ASP A 168 -15.82 -12.84 -12.54
CA ASP A 168 -15.08 -13.87 -13.25
C ASP A 168 -16.04 -14.57 -14.23
N VAL A 169 -15.68 -14.54 -15.52
CA VAL A 169 -16.49 -15.05 -16.64
C VAL A 169 -15.94 -16.35 -17.21
N TRP A 170 -14.63 -16.57 -17.06
CA TRP A 170 -13.97 -17.81 -17.44
C TRP A 170 -13.08 -18.26 -16.29
N ASN A 171 -13.28 -19.48 -15.82
CA ASN A 171 -12.41 -20.08 -14.82
C ASN A 171 -11.88 -21.44 -15.29
N THR A 172 -10.55 -21.62 -15.28
CA THR A 172 -9.86 -22.88 -15.55
C THR A 172 -8.88 -23.18 -14.42
N ASN A 173 -8.33 -24.40 -14.38
CA ASN A 173 -7.31 -24.80 -13.40
C ASN A 173 -6.03 -23.96 -13.49
N LYS A 174 -5.78 -23.26 -14.60
CA LYS A 174 -4.56 -22.47 -14.83
C LYS A 174 -4.79 -20.97 -14.81
N VAL A 175 -5.97 -20.52 -15.23
CA VAL A 175 -6.28 -19.10 -15.45
C VAL A 175 -7.74 -18.81 -15.14
N THR A 176 -7.97 -17.70 -14.46
CA THR A 176 -9.28 -17.07 -14.29
C THR A 176 -9.29 -15.72 -15.00
N VAL A 177 -10.30 -15.50 -15.85
CA VAL A 177 -10.56 -14.23 -16.55
C VAL A 177 -11.85 -13.63 -16.01
N GLY A 178 -11.82 -12.34 -15.69
CA GLY A 178 -12.98 -11.58 -15.26
C GLY A 178 -13.14 -10.26 -16.00
N ILE A 179 -14.38 -9.79 -16.07
CA ILE A 179 -14.75 -8.49 -16.61
C ILE A 179 -15.14 -7.62 -15.42
N GLY A 180 -14.59 -6.41 -15.36
CA GLY A 180 -14.84 -5.49 -14.26
C GLY A 180 -15.02 -4.06 -14.72
N SER A 181 -15.63 -3.27 -13.85
CA SER A 181 -15.83 -1.84 -14.06
C SER A 181 -15.79 -1.12 -12.72
N ASP A 182 -15.29 0.12 -12.74
CA ASP A 182 -15.36 1.01 -11.58
C ASP A 182 -15.70 2.45 -11.96
N LEU A 183 -16.22 3.16 -10.96
CA LEU A 183 -16.54 4.58 -10.96
C LEU A 183 -15.71 5.25 -9.87
N THR A 184 -15.06 6.36 -10.19
CA THR A 184 -14.30 7.17 -9.24
C THR A 184 -14.85 8.59 -9.18
N PHE A 185 -15.20 9.03 -7.97
CA PHE A 185 -15.58 10.41 -7.69
C PHE A 185 -14.42 11.13 -7.02
N TYR A 186 -14.15 12.37 -7.43
CA TYR A 186 -13.09 13.17 -6.85
C TYR A 186 -13.66 14.35 -6.06
N SER A 187 -13.01 14.71 -4.97
CA SER A 187 -13.31 15.92 -4.20
C SER A 187 -12.07 16.77 -4.05
N LYS A 188 -12.21 18.08 -4.18
CA LYS A 188 -11.15 19.05 -3.94
C LYS A 188 -11.72 20.38 -3.45
N PRO A 189 -10.89 21.27 -2.86
CA PRO A 189 -11.32 22.62 -2.50
C PRO A 189 -11.76 23.42 -3.73
N SER A 190 -12.83 24.22 -3.61
CA SER A 190 -13.39 25.02 -4.71
C SER A 190 -12.42 26.07 -5.27
N LEU A 191 -11.43 26.48 -4.48
CA LEU A 191 -10.35 27.35 -4.94
C LEU A 191 -9.59 26.76 -6.15
N LEU A 192 -9.55 25.42 -6.25
CA LEU A 192 -8.90 24.70 -7.34
C LEU A 192 -9.77 24.55 -8.59
N ASP A 193 -11.02 25.02 -8.59
CA ASP A 193 -11.97 24.85 -9.71
C ASP A 193 -11.50 25.57 -10.98
N ARG A 194 -10.89 26.75 -10.83
CA ARG A 194 -10.36 27.53 -11.96
C ARG A 194 -9.22 26.85 -12.72
N ILE A 195 -8.53 25.91 -12.09
CA ILE A 195 -7.34 25.23 -12.65
C ILE A 195 -7.66 23.78 -13.02
N TYR A 196 -8.43 23.08 -12.17
CA TYR A 196 -8.68 21.65 -12.30
C TYR A 196 -10.13 21.28 -12.67
N GLY A 197 -11.00 22.26 -12.89
CA GLY A 197 -12.42 22.05 -13.24
C GLY A 197 -13.29 21.58 -12.07
N ASN A 198 -14.59 21.35 -12.30
CA ASN A 198 -15.61 21.22 -11.25
C ASN A 198 -15.83 19.78 -10.71
N ASN A 199 -14.79 18.95 -10.64
CA ASN A 199 -14.80 17.53 -10.26
C ASN A 199 -15.19 16.56 -11.41
N PRO A 200 -14.22 15.89 -12.04
CA PRO A 200 -14.53 14.86 -13.03
C PRO A 200 -14.98 13.57 -12.32
N VAL A 201 -15.93 12.86 -12.92
CA VAL A 201 -16.18 11.45 -12.58
C VAL A 201 -15.35 10.60 -13.54
N GLY A 202 -14.58 9.66 -13.00
CA GLY A 202 -13.85 8.66 -13.78
C GLY A 202 -14.69 7.39 -13.91
N TRP A 203 -14.69 6.79 -15.10
CA TRP A 203 -15.25 5.46 -15.32
C TRP A 203 -14.24 4.59 -16.05
N LYS A 204 -14.15 3.32 -15.67
CA LYS A 204 -13.28 2.35 -16.33
C LYS A 204 -14.02 1.04 -16.57
N LEU A 205 -13.69 0.41 -17.69
CA LEU A 205 -14.02 -0.97 -18.02
C LEU A 205 -12.70 -1.71 -18.25
N PHE A 206 -12.55 -2.89 -17.68
CA PHE A 206 -11.30 -3.64 -17.75
C PHE A 206 -11.50 -5.15 -17.74
N LEU A 207 -10.45 -5.85 -18.18
CA LEU A 207 -10.30 -7.30 -18.06
C LEU A 207 -9.29 -7.62 -16.97
N ARG A 208 -9.57 -8.63 -16.15
CA ARG A 208 -8.68 -9.12 -15.09
C ARG A 208 -8.30 -10.56 -15.37
N ILE A 209 -7.00 -10.83 -15.49
CA ILE A 209 -6.45 -12.16 -15.67
C ILE A 209 -5.66 -12.53 -14.41
N ARG A 210 -5.95 -13.69 -13.82
CA ARG A 210 -5.26 -14.21 -12.63
C ARG A 210 -4.89 -15.68 -12.81
N PRO A 211 -3.75 -16.14 -12.26
CA PRO A 211 -3.47 -17.57 -12.19
C PRO A 211 -4.61 -18.31 -11.46
N GLY A 212 -4.93 -19.50 -11.94
CA GLY A 212 -5.88 -20.40 -11.30
C GLY A 212 -5.36 -20.81 -9.92
N LYS A 213 -6.28 -21.11 -8.99
CA LYS A 213 -5.90 -21.59 -7.66
C LYS A 213 -5.09 -22.88 -7.82
N MET A 214 -3.84 -22.87 -7.35
CA MET A 214 -3.03 -24.08 -7.30
C MET A 214 -3.64 -25.03 -6.28
N ASP A 215 -4.04 -26.21 -6.75
CA ASP A 215 -4.54 -27.28 -5.90
C ASP A 215 -3.32 -27.99 -5.27
N MET A 216 -2.97 -27.60 -4.05
CA MET A 216 -1.80 -28.12 -3.31
C MET A 216 -1.97 -29.57 -2.82
N SER A 217 -3.09 -30.22 -3.15
CA SER A 217 -3.40 -31.59 -2.71
C SER A 217 -2.53 -32.68 -3.35
N LYS A 218 -1.81 -32.40 -4.44
CA LYS A 218 -1.08 -33.43 -5.22
C LYS A 218 0.41 -33.59 -4.93
N GLN A 219 1.00 -32.80 -4.03
CA GLN A 219 2.46 -32.87 -3.74
C GLN A 219 2.84 -33.71 -2.50
N GLY A 220 1.89 -34.38 -1.84
CA GLY A 220 2.13 -35.18 -0.62
C GLY A 220 2.20 -36.71 -0.80
N MET A 221 2.06 -37.26 -2.01
CA MET A 221 1.90 -38.71 -2.23
C MET A 221 3.09 -39.43 -2.90
N HIS A 222 4.27 -38.82 -2.96
CA HIS A 222 5.50 -39.50 -3.40
C HIS A 222 6.60 -39.37 -2.34
N GLY A 223 6.54 -40.24 -1.33
CA GLY A 223 7.59 -40.28 -0.30
C GLY A 223 7.30 -41.20 0.87
N ASN A 224 7.01 -42.49 0.62
CA ASN A 224 7.40 -43.62 1.48
C ASN A 224 6.74 -44.91 0.97
N MET A 225 7.45 -45.63 0.08
CA MET A 225 7.31 -47.07 -0.05
C MET A 225 8.70 -47.67 -0.18
N SER A 226 9.28 -48.02 0.95
CA SER A 226 10.38 -48.96 1.05
C SER A 226 10.11 -49.85 2.25
N ALA A 227 9.32 -50.89 2.02
CA ALA A 227 9.34 -52.09 2.84
C ALA A 227 10.35 -53.06 2.21
N PRO A 228 11.18 -53.73 3.02
CA PRO A 228 11.56 -55.09 2.70
C PRO A 228 11.19 -56.07 3.82
N ALA A 229 10.41 -57.07 3.39
CA ALA A 229 10.48 -58.50 3.72
C ALA A 229 10.83 -58.94 5.15
N GLN A 230 9.83 -59.55 5.80
CA GLN A 230 9.99 -60.52 6.87
C GLN A 230 10.88 -61.69 6.44
N MET A 231 11.89 -62.04 7.25
CA MET A 231 12.58 -63.33 7.16
C MET A 231 11.79 -64.41 7.93
N PRO A 232 11.65 -65.63 7.40
CA PRO A 232 11.06 -66.74 8.13
C PRO A 232 12.07 -67.40 9.07
N THR A 233 11.56 -67.88 10.20
CA THR A 233 12.30 -68.54 11.28
C THR A 233 12.56 -70.04 11.02
N LYS A 234 13.75 -70.49 11.48
CA LYS A 234 14.06 -71.80 12.11
C LYS A 234 14.20 -73.05 11.21
N PRO A 235 14.87 -74.15 11.66
CA PRO A 235 15.11 -74.64 13.05
C PRO A 235 16.36 -74.13 13.76
#